data_AF-W4P854-F1
#
_entry.id   AF-W4P854-F1
#
_cell.length_a   1.000
_cell.length_b   1.000
_cell.length_c   1.000
_cell.angle_alpha   90.00
_cell.angle_beta   90.00
_cell.angle_gamma   90.00
#
_symmetry.space_group_name_H-M   'P 1'
#
loop_
_entity.id
_entity.type
_entity.pdbx_description
1 polymer ?
#
loop_
_entity_poly.entity_id
_entity_poly.type
_entity_poly.pdbx_seq_one_letter_code
_entity_poly.pdbx_strand_id
1 'polypeptide(L)'
;MRRSLTYIGFIGTILVFASCRTTAPQFDYTALARASIVLGMDIRMEDHHPLYLEAAEWIGVPYRGGGNSKQGTDCSGWYIASTGKRTAHKLAGVPNN
;
A
#
# COMPACT_ATOMS: atom_id res chain seq x y z
N MET A 1 16.11 -40.09 31.55
CA MET A 1 16.51 -40.04 30.13
C MET A 1 15.34 -39.98 29.14
N ARG A 2 14.18 -40.63 29.37
CA ARG A 2 13.01 -40.53 28.45
C ARG A 2 12.32 -39.15 28.42
N ARG A 3 12.23 -38.45 29.55
CA ARG A 3 11.60 -37.12 29.67
C ARG A 3 12.37 -36.00 28.95
N SER A 4 13.69 -36.07 28.88
CA SER A 4 14.50 -35.06 28.17
C SER A 4 14.38 -35.18 26.66
N LEU A 5 14.21 -36.40 26.14
CA LEU A 5 14.04 -36.65 24.71
C LEU A 5 12.71 -36.09 24.16
N THR A 6 11.64 -36.13 24.96
CA THR A 6 10.35 -35.51 24.61
C THR A 6 10.42 -33.99 24.59
N TYR A 7 11.18 -33.35 25.50
CA TYR A 7 11.36 -31.89 25.49
C TYR A 7 12.15 -31.41 24.28
N ILE A 8 13.21 -32.14 23.88
CA ILE A 8 14.02 -31.80 22.70
C ILE A 8 13.17 -31.88 21.42
N GLY A 9 12.30 -32.90 21.31
CA GLY A 9 11.36 -33.01 20.20
C GLY A 9 10.38 -31.83 20.12
N PHE A 10 9.76 -31.47 21.24
CA PHE A 10 8.83 -30.32 21.31
C PHE A 10 9.49 -28.99 20.96
N ILE A 11 10.71 -28.73 21.47
CA ILE A 11 11.47 -27.51 21.15
C ILE A 11 11.81 -27.47 19.67
N GLY A 12 12.22 -28.60 19.08
CA GLY A 12 12.47 -28.71 17.64
C GLY A 12 11.22 -28.42 16.79
N THR A 13 10.05 -28.91 17.19
CA THR A 13 8.79 -28.65 16.47
C THR A 13 8.39 -27.17 16.54
N ILE A 14 8.51 -26.53 17.71
CA ILE A 14 8.20 -25.11 17.90
C ILE A 14 9.12 -24.23 17.05
N LEU A 15 10.42 -24.56 16.98
CA LEU A 15 11.39 -23.82 16.17
C LEU A 15 11.07 -23.88 14.67
N VAL A 16 10.62 -25.03 14.16
CA VAL A 16 10.24 -25.20 12.74
C VAL A 16 8.98 -24.38 12.42
N PHE A 17 7.98 -24.36 13.29
CA PHE A 17 6.77 -23.54 13.09
C PHE A 17 7.05 -22.03 13.17
N ALA A 18 7.99 -21.61 14.03
CA ALA A 18 8.37 -20.19 14.14
C ALA A 18 9.02 -19.64 12.85
N SER A 19 9.67 -20.50 12.06
CA SER A 19 10.29 -20.11 10.78
C SER A 19 9.30 -19.95 9.63
N CYS A 20 8.08 -20.51 9.72
CA CYS A 20 6.99 -20.28 8.76
C CYS A 20 6.27 -18.94 8.97
N ARG A 21 7.05 -17.88 9.23
CA ARG A 21 6.53 -16.53 9.34
C ARG A 21 6.22 -15.98 7.96
N THR A 22 5.08 -16.39 7.40
CA THR A 22 4.50 -15.71 6.23
C THR A 22 4.09 -14.32 6.72
N THR A 23 4.96 -13.35 6.46
CA THR A 23 4.66 -11.96 6.74
C THR A 23 3.85 -11.48 5.55
N ALA A 24 2.53 -11.40 5.73
CA ALA A 24 1.68 -10.77 4.72
C ALA A 24 2.17 -9.33 4.53
N PRO A 25 2.24 -8.83 3.28
CA PRO A 25 2.66 -7.47 3.04
C PRO A 25 1.69 -6.51 3.76
N GLN A 26 2.27 -5.55 4.49
CA GLN A 26 1.54 -4.60 5.34
C GLN A 26 0.90 -3.51 4.48
N PHE A 27 -0.13 -3.88 3.71
CA PHE A 27 -0.96 -2.93 3.00
C PHE A 27 -2.20 -2.59 3.80
N ASP A 28 -2.62 -1.33 3.71
CA ASP A 28 -3.86 -0.88 4.31
C ASP A 28 -5.04 -1.26 3.40
N TYR A 29 -5.43 -2.54 3.46
CA TYR A 29 -6.49 -3.12 2.63
C TYR A 29 -7.82 -2.38 2.76
N THR A 30 -8.05 -1.71 3.89
CA THR A 30 -9.25 -0.89 4.10
C THR A 30 -9.25 0.35 3.21
N ALA A 31 -8.11 1.03 3.11
CA ALA A 31 -7.93 2.18 2.24
C ALA A 31 -8.03 1.76 0.76
N LEU A 32 -7.49 0.58 0.42
CA LEU A 32 -7.56 0.06 -0.94
C LEU A 32 -8.99 -0.30 -1.36
N ALA A 33 -9.75 -0.97 -0.50
CA ALA A 33 -11.14 -1.30 -0.75
C ALA A 33 -12.02 -0.04 -0.88
N ARG A 34 -11.69 1.02 -0.13
CA ARG A 34 -12.34 2.32 -0.32
C ARG A 34 -11.98 2.95 -1.67
N ALA A 35 -10.70 2.89 -2.05
CA ALA A 35 -10.23 3.41 -3.32
C ALA A 35 -10.87 2.69 -4.51
N SER A 36 -11.02 1.35 -4.46
CA SER A 36 -11.69 0.58 -5.52
C SER A 36 -13.15 1.00 -5.72
N ILE A 37 -13.88 1.25 -4.62
CA ILE A 37 -15.27 1.76 -4.68
C ILE A 37 -15.32 3.17 -5.27
N VAL A 38 -14.45 4.08 -4.80
CA VAL A 38 -14.43 5.48 -5.26
C VAL A 38 -14.04 5.58 -6.73
N LEU A 39 -13.09 4.75 -7.17
CA LEU A 39 -12.63 4.70 -8.56
C LEU A 39 -13.55 3.86 -9.46
N GLY A 40 -14.40 3.00 -8.88
CA GLY A 40 -15.28 2.11 -9.62
C GLY A 40 -14.54 1.00 -10.37
N MET A 41 -13.38 0.55 -9.86
CA MET A 41 -12.55 -0.48 -10.50
C MET A 41 -11.96 -1.44 -9.47
N ASP A 42 -11.77 -2.70 -9.88
CA ASP A 42 -11.09 -3.69 -9.07
C ASP A 42 -9.57 -3.44 -9.07
N ILE A 43 -8.95 -3.37 -7.89
CA ILE A 43 -7.51 -3.15 -7.73
C ILE A 43 -6.90 -4.49 -7.32
N ARG A 44 -6.06 -5.05 -8.19
CA ARG A 44 -5.48 -6.37 -7.98
C ARG A 44 -4.27 -6.30 -7.05
N MET A 45 -3.90 -7.43 -6.46
CA MET A 45 -2.72 -7.51 -5.59
C MET A 45 -1.39 -7.27 -6.33
N GLU A 46 -1.36 -7.40 -7.65
CA GLU A 46 -0.17 -7.10 -8.47
C GLU A 46 -0.04 -5.62 -8.86
N ASP A 47 -1.08 -4.82 -8.61
CA ASP A 47 -1.14 -3.42 -9.02
C ASP A 47 -0.30 -2.50 -8.13
N HIS A 48 0.01 -1.30 -8.63
CA HIS A 48 0.70 -0.30 -7.83
C HIS A 48 -0.28 0.43 -6.89
N HIS A 49 -0.59 -0.19 -5.75
CA HIS A 49 -1.55 0.26 -4.75
C HIS A 49 -1.41 1.74 -4.35
N PRO A 50 -0.20 2.30 -4.12
CA PRO A 50 -0.05 3.71 -3.72
C PRO A 50 -0.60 4.71 -4.74
N LEU A 51 -0.53 4.38 -6.05
CA LEU A 51 -1.04 5.25 -7.10
C LEU A 51 -2.56 5.29 -7.09
N TYR A 52 -3.22 4.16 -6.84
CA TYR A 52 -4.68 4.10 -6.77
C TYR A 52 -5.21 4.81 -5.53
N LEU A 53 -4.51 4.71 -4.40
CA LEU A 53 -4.83 5.49 -3.20
C LEU A 53 -4.73 6.99 -3.47
N GLU A 54 -3.67 7.42 -4.16
CA GLU A 54 -3.53 8.82 -4.56
C GLU A 54 -4.65 9.23 -5.51
N ALA A 55 -4.90 8.47 -6.58
CA ALA A 55 -5.94 8.76 -7.56
C ALA A 55 -7.33 8.88 -6.90
N ALA A 56 -7.66 7.98 -5.97
CA ALA A 56 -8.91 8.04 -5.21
C ALA A 56 -9.05 9.33 -4.39
N GLU A 57 -7.96 9.89 -3.87
CA GLU A 57 -7.96 11.18 -3.17
C GLU A 57 -8.29 12.36 -4.11
N TRP A 58 -8.05 12.22 -5.42
CA TRP A 58 -8.31 13.26 -6.42
C TRP A 58 -9.70 13.20 -7.02
N ILE A 59 -10.42 12.09 -6.85
CA ILE A 59 -11.82 11.99 -7.27
C ILE A 59 -12.65 13.03 -6.50
N GLY A 60 -13.40 13.84 -7.25
CA GLY A 60 -14.21 14.94 -6.73
C GLY A 60 -13.55 16.32 -6.79
N VAL A 61 -12.26 16.42 -7.15
CA VAL A 61 -11.61 17.72 -7.40
C VAL A 61 -12.19 18.34 -8.68
N PRO A 62 -12.64 19.61 -8.66
CA PRO A 62 -13.21 20.24 -9.84
C PRO A 62 -12.14 20.46 -10.93
N TYR A 63 -12.52 20.28 -12.19
CA TYR A 63 -11.63 20.60 -13.30
C TYR A 63 -11.44 22.12 -13.42
N ARG A 64 -10.18 22.59 -13.43
CA ARG A 64 -9.83 24.00 -13.68
C ARG A 64 -8.59 24.07 -14.55
N GLY A 65 -8.73 24.67 -15.74
CA GLY A 65 -7.62 24.88 -16.67
C GLY A 65 -6.46 25.65 -16.00
N GLY A 66 -5.24 25.11 -16.11
CA GLY A 66 -4.04 25.68 -15.49
C GLY A 66 -3.93 25.48 -13.97
N GLY A 67 -4.90 24.80 -13.35
CA GLY A 67 -4.85 24.47 -11.92
C GLY A 67 -3.98 23.24 -11.66
N ASN A 68 -3.27 23.23 -10.53
CA ASN A 68 -2.41 22.13 -10.08
C ASN A 68 -2.65 21.74 -8.61
N SER A 69 -3.83 22.08 -8.06
CA SER A 69 -4.13 21.92 -6.63
C SER A 69 -5.47 21.21 -6.41
N LYS A 70 -5.74 20.82 -5.16
CA LYS A 70 -7.03 20.23 -4.76
C LYS A 70 -8.22 21.21 -4.85
N GLN A 71 -7.98 22.51 -5.04
CA GLN A 71 -9.05 23.51 -5.28
C GLN A 71 -9.53 23.51 -6.73
N GLY A 72 -8.76 22.88 -7.63
CA GLY A 72 -9.10 22.62 -9.00
C GLY A 72 -7.85 22.36 -9.81
N THR A 73 -7.93 21.39 -10.72
CA THR A 73 -6.78 20.93 -11.49
C THR A 73 -7.17 20.63 -12.93
N ASP A 74 -6.23 20.79 -13.85
CA ASP A 74 -6.36 20.22 -15.20
C ASP A 74 -5.65 18.86 -15.27
N CYS A 75 -5.74 18.19 -16.43
CA CYS A 75 -5.15 16.87 -16.64
C CYS A 75 -3.62 16.89 -16.48
N SER A 76 -2.96 17.93 -17.00
CA SER A 76 -1.51 18.15 -16.86
C SER A 76 -1.10 18.49 -15.43
N GLY A 77 -1.89 19.31 -14.76
CA GLY A 77 -1.68 19.81 -13.41
C GLY A 77 -1.86 18.71 -12.40
N TRP A 78 -2.78 17.77 -12.65
CA TRP A 78 -2.90 16.57 -11.84
C TRP A 78 -1.63 15.71 -11.95
N TYR A 79 -1.16 15.46 -13.19
CA TYR A 79 0.08 14.72 -13.42
C TYR A 79 1.30 15.39 -12.78
N ILE A 80 1.40 16.72 -12.87
CA ILE A 80 2.47 17.50 -12.24
C ILE A 80 2.37 17.39 -10.70
N ALA A 81 1.17 17.54 -10.14
CA ALA A 81 0.94 17.43 -8.71
C ALA A 81 1.25 16.02 -8.18
N SER A 82 0.85 14.97 -8.90
CA SER A 82 1.12 13.58 -8.51
C SER A 82 2.60 13.24 -8.61
N THR A 83 3.30 13.75 -9.64
CA THR A 83 4.74 13.55 -9.79
C THR A 83 5.51 14.24 -8.66
N GLY A 84 5.11 15.46 -8.29
CA GLY A 84 5.69 16.20 -7.16
C GLY A 84 5.48 15.51 -5.81
N LYS A 85 4.31 14.94 -5.57
CA LYS A 85 4.05 14.13 -4.37
C LYS A 85 4.91 12.85 -4.36
N ARG A 86 5.06 12.19 -5.51
CA ARG A 86 5.89 10.98 -5.65
C ARG A 86 7.37 11.26 -5.40
N THR A 87 7.92 12.36 -5.93
CA THR A 87 9.31 12.74 -5.62
C THR A 87 9.49 13.08 -4.15
N ALA A 88 8.55 13.79 -3.53
CA ALA A 88 8.57 14.05 -2.09
C ALA A 88 8.55 12.76 -1.26
N HIS A 89 7.68 11.80 -1.61
CA HIS A 89 7.60 10.50 -0.94
C HIS A 89 8.90 9.69 -1.08
N LYS A 90 9.52 9.72 -2.28
CA LYS A 90 10.80 9.05 -2.54
C LYS A 90 11.97 9.71 -1.80
N LEU A 91 11.96 11.04 -1.67
CA LEU A 91 12.94 11.79 -0.88
C LEU A 91 12.76 11.58 0.63
N ALA A 92 11.53 11.41 1.10
CA ALA A 92 11.22 11.10 2.49
C ALA A 92 11.58 9.66 2.91
N GLY A 93 12.12 8.85 1.99
CA GLY A 93 12.53 7.47 2.28
C GLY A 93 11.38 6.56 2.70
N VAL A 94 10.13 6.96 2.41
CA VAL A 94 8.96 6.15 2.76
C VAL A 94 8.99 4.91 1.85
N PRO A 95 9.00 3.70 2.42
CA PRO A 95 9.11 2.48 1.63
C PRO A 95 7.97 2.43 0.61
N ASN A 96 8.34 2.17 -0.65
CA ASN A 96 7.38 1.84 -1.70
C ASN A 96 6.93 0.40 -1.44
N ASN A 97 6.03 0.23 -0.46
CA ASN A 97 5.21 -0.97 -0.41
C ASN A 97 4.16 -0.80 -1.50
#